data_AF-A0A4Q2UST6-F1
#
_entry.id   AF-A0A4Q2UST6-F1
#
_cell.length_a   1.000
_cell.length_b   1.000
_cell.length_c   1.000
_cell.angle_alpha   90.00
_cell.angle_beta   90.00
_cell.angle_gamma   90.00
#
_symmetry.space_group_name_H-M   'P 1'
#
loop_
_entity.id
_entity.type
_entity.pdbx_description
1 polymer ?
#
loop_
_entity_poly.entity_id
_entity_poly.type
_entity_poly.pdbx_seq_one_letter_code
_entity_poly.pdbx_strand_id
1 'polypeptide(L)'
;MREWIVRTFNRHKGVVTELLGRSLSRINVSFDVWTSRKFTSLLGLTVHFLDDEGKFRTFLLGLPQIEGRHCGENLAGRVSEIIYEYGFEGRVGYFVTDNAESNDTCLEELATELGFNKQHHRLRCCGHIINLVARSILFGTDADAFEEDCQADKELQDEMRLWRAKGPIGKLHNIVHWVQRSGQRIDKLHKLQSIENTALGLEDRSTYDVITDNATRWNSSEAMMERGYQLRNPLDSLVQAEVTEWDQYVAMRTGGGTRPMPKRSRKKRR
;
A
#
# COMPACT_ATOMS: atom_id res chain seq x y z
N MET A 1 9.62 8.16 -31.86
CA MET A 1 8.65 7.96 -30.76
C MET A 1 8.71 9.09 -29.72
N ARG A 2 9.85 9.37 -29.09
CA ARG A 2 10.01 10.47 -28.10
C ARG A 2 9.52 11.83 -28.60
N GLU A 3 9.95 12.26 -29.78
CA GLU A 3 9.53 13.55 -30.36
C GLU A 3 8.02 13.65 -30.56
N TRP A 4 7.39 12.57 -31.03
CA TRP A 4 5.95 12.50 -31.20
C TRP A 4 5.22 12.64 -29.85
N ILE A 5 5.71 11.98 -28.79
CA ILE A 5 5.16 12.10 -27.42
C ILE A 5 5.29 13.55 -26.95
N VAL A 6 6.49 14.14 -27.03
CA VAL A 6 6.74 15.51 -26.58
C VAL A 6 5.89 16.53 -27.34
N ARG A 7 5.79 16.40 -28.67
CA ARG A 7 4.95 17.26 -29.50
C ARG A 7 3.47 17.12 -29.13
N THR A 8 3.01 15.89 -28.91
CA THR A 8 1.61 15.62 -28.54
C THR A 8 1.31 16.16 -27.15
N PHE A 9 2.23 16.00 -26.19
CA PHE A 9 2.15 16.60 -24.87
C PHE A 9 2.04 18.13 -24.95
N ASN A 10 2.98 18.79 -25.62
CA ASN A 10 2.98 20.26 -25.75
C ASN A 10 1.68 20.79 -26.39
N ARG A 11 1.14 20.08 -27.39
CA ARG A 11 -0.14 20.43 -28.01
C ARG A 11 -1.30 20.35 -27.00
N HIS A 12 -1.43 19.24 -26.27
CA HIS A 12 -2.51 19.07 -25.31
C HIS A 12 -2.33 19.94 -24.06
N LYS A 13 -1.09 20.23 -23.67
CA LYS A 13 -0.78 21.18 -22.59
C LYS A 13 -1.42 22.53 -22.88
N GLY A 14 -1.22 23.09 -24.08
CA GLY A 14 -1.86 24.36 -24.46
C GLY A 14 -3.40 24.32 -24.38
N VAL A 15 -4.01 23.22 -24.83
CA VAL A 15 -5.46 23.02 -24.73
C VAL A 15 -5.93 22.98 -23.27
N VAL A 16 -5.22 22.25 -22.41
CA VAL A 16 -5.56 22.15 -20.97
C VAL A 16 -5.38 23.50 -20.28
N THR A 17 -4.32 24.25 -20.58
CA THR A 17 -4.10 25.61 -20.07
C THR A 17 -5.25 26.55 -20.46
N GLU A 18 -5.73 26.49 -21.71
CA GLU A 18 -6.88 27.30 -22.14
C GLU A 18 -8.16 26.93 -21.37
N LEU A 19 -8.43 25.63 -21.21
CA LEU A 19 -9.58 25.16 -20.44
C LEU A 19 -9.54 25.61 -18.98
N LEU A 20 -8.36 25.57 -18.35
CA LEU A 20 -8.16 26.09 -16.99
C LEU A 20 -8.42 27.61 -16.94
N GLY A 21 -7.93 28.36 -17.92
CA GLY A 21 -8.17 29.80 -18.03
C GLY A 21 -9.64 30.18 -18.23
N ARG A 22 -10.46 29.24 -18.71
CA ARG A 22 -11.91 29.38 -18.92
C ARG A 22 -12.76 28.75 -17.82
N SER A 23 -12.14 28.27 -16.73
CA SER A 23 -12.88 27.66 -15.62
C SER A 23 -13.93 28.62 -15.05
N LEU A 24 -15.16 28.12 -14.84
CA LEU A 24 -16.23 28.85 -14.14
C LEU A 24 -16.08 28.75 -12.62
N SER A 25 -15.58 27.61 -12.14
CA SER A 25 -15.30 27.41 -10.73
C SER A 25 -13.85 27.77 -10.36
N ARG A 26 -13.58 27.82 -9.05
CA ARG A 26 -12.22 27.63 -8.53
C ARG A 26 -11.67 26.27 -9.00
N ILE A 27 -10.36 26.19 -9.13
CA ILE A 27 -9.65 24.98 -9.58
C ILE A 27 -9.15 24.25 -8.35
N ASN A 28 -9.78 23.11 -8.04
CA ASN A 28 -9.38 22.28 -6.92
C ASN A 28 -8.23 21.37 -7.33
N VAL A 29 -7.27 21.18 -6.45
CA VAL A 29 -6.06 20.39 -6.67
C VAL A 29 -6.11 19.15 -5.80
N SER A 30 -5.79 17.99 -6.36
CA SER A 30 -5.45 16.81 -5.59
C SER A 30 -4.02 16.40 -5.95
N PHE A 31 -3.24 16.01 -4.94
CA PHE A 31 -1.93 15.45 -5.21
C PHE A 31 -1.57 14.34 -4.25
N ASP A 32 -0.74 13.43 -4.75
CA ASP A 32 -0.24 12.28 -4.02
C ASP A 32 1.26 12.09 -4.32
N VAL A 33 1.99 11.59 -3.34
CA VAL A 33 3.43 11.34 -3.44
C VAL A 33 3.71 9.90 -3.07
N TRP A 34 4.34 9.17 -3.98
CA TRP A 34 4.69 7.78 -3.75
C TRP A 34 6.06 7.43 -4.30
N THR A 35 6.69 6.45 -3.67
CA THR A 35 7.93 5.86 -4.17
C THR A 35 7.61 4.68 -5.07
N SER A 36 7.99 4.78 -6.34
CA SER A 36 7.87 3.68 -7.30
C SER A 36 8.78 2.51 -6.96
N ARG A 37 8.52 1.35 -7.58
CA ARG A 37 9.37 0.13 -7.41
C ARG A 37 10.82 0.31 -7.83
N LYS A 38 11.14 1.36 -8.60
CA LYS A 38 12.51 1.70 -9.00
C LYS A 38 13.16 2.71 -8.05
N PHE A 39 12.59 2.89 -6.85
CA PHE A 39 13.04 3.86 -5.84
C PHE A 39 13.00 5.31 -6.33
N THR A 40 12.14 5.59 -7.31
CA THR A 40 11.88 6.95 -7.80
C THR A 40 10.64 7.48 -7.10
N SER A 41 10.79 8.58 -6.37
CA SER A 41 9.65 9.30 -5.78
C SER A 41 8.98 10.17 -6.84
N LEU A 42 7.67 10.06 -6.96
CA LEU A 42 6.86 10.76 -7.93
C LEU A 42 5.78 11.55 -7.20
N LEU A 43 5.44 12.74 -7.71
CA LEU A 43 4.29 13.51 -7.29
C LEU A 43 3.29 13.54 -8.44
N GLY A 44 2.08 13.04 -8.24
CA GLY A 44 0.99 13.18 -9.21
C GLY A 44 0.11 14.35 -8.82
N LEU A 45 0.01 15.39 -9.67
CA LEU A 45 -0.86 16.55 -9.45
C LEU A 45 -2.02 16.52 -10.43
N THR A 46 -3.23 16.44 -9.89
CA THR A 46 -4.48 16.43 -10.64
C THR A 46 -5.32 17.65 -10.27
N VAL A 47 -6.03 18.21 -11.24
CA VAL A 47 -6.96 19.33 -11.04
C VAL A 47 -8.39 18.96 -11.38
N HIS A 48 -9.33 19.60 -10.70
CA HIS A 48 -10.76 19.38 -10.81
C HIS A 48 -11.50 20.72 -10.83
N PHE A 49 -12.31 20.95 -11.87
CA PHE A 49 -13.03 22.22 -12.04
C PHE A 49 -14.25 22.08 -12.97
N LEU A 50 -15.10 23.10 -12.96
CA LEU A 50 -16.19 23.28 -13.92
C LEU A 50 -15.69 24.18 -15.07
N ASP A 51 -15.79 23.72 -16.31
CA ASP A 51 -15.48 24.55 -17.49
C ASP A 51 -16.63 25.49 -17.86
N ASP A 52 -16.44 26.29 -18.90
CA ASP A 52 -17.41 27.26 -19.43
C ASP A 52 -18.60 26.64 -20.19
N GLU A 53 -18.59 25.32 -20.40
CA GLU A 53 -19.74 24.53 -20.86
C GLU A 53 -20.55 23.96 -19.68
N GLY A 54 -20.15 24.26 -18.43
CA GLY A 54 -20.77 23.69 -17.24
C GLY A 54 -20.44 22.22 -17.02
N LYS A 55 -19.36 21.71 -17.63
CA LYS A 55 -18.93 20.32 -17.51
C LYS A 55 -17.81 20.18 -16.50
N PHE A 56 -17.92 19.17 -15.64
CA PHE A 56 -16.86 18.80 -14.72
C PHE A 56 -15.67 18.20 -15.47
N ARG A 57 -14.48 18.74 -15.23
CA ARG A 57 -13.21 18.33 -15.85
C ARG A 57 -12.24 17.87 -14.77
N THR A 58 -11.49 16.81 -15.10
CA THR A 58 -10.38 16.30 -14.32
C THR A 58 -9.18 16.11 -15.23
N PHE A 59 -8.02 16.66 -14.87
CA PHE A 59 -6.79 16.52 -15.63
C PHE A 59 -5.60 16.26 -14.71
N LEU A 60 -4.75 15.28 -15.06
CA LEU A 60 -3.41 15.15 -14.50
C LEU A 60 -2.51 16.19 -15.18
N LEU A 61 -2.01 17.16 -14.41
CA LEU A 61 -1.17 18.24 -14.93
C LEU A 61 0.32 17.89 -14.92
N GLY A 62 0.74 17.08 -13.95
CA GLY A 62 2.13 16.72 -13.77
C GLY A 62 2.33 15.40 -13.06
N LEU A 63 3.42 14.73 -13.42
CA LEU A 63 3.98 13.59 -12.71
C LEU A 63 5.50 13.78 -12.49
N PRO A 64 5.95 14.91 -11.91
CA PRO A 64 7.37 15.14 -11.71
C PRO A 64 7.99 14.11 -10.74
N GLN A 65 9.26 13.82 -10.98
CA GLN A 65 10.09 13.18 -9.98
C GLN A 65 10.42 14.17 -8.87
N ILE A 66 10.26 13.74 -7.61
CA ILE A 66 10.71 14.52 -6.46
C ILE A 66 12.17 14.15 -6.19
N GLU A 67 13.06 15.12 -6.39
CA GLU A 67 14.49 15.01 -6.11
C GLU A 67 14.80 15.61 -4.73
N GLY A 68 15.77 15.04 -4.02
CA GLY A 68 16.17 15.52 -2.69
C GLY A 68 15.28 14.99 -1.56
N ARG A 69 15.17 15.75 -0.47
CA ARG A 69 14.40 15.34 0.72
C ARG A 69 12.89 15.42 0.44
N HIS A 70 12.13 14.44 0.93
CA HIS A 70 10.66 14.44 0.92
C HIS A 70 10.08 15.33 2.03
N CYS A 71 10.55 16.57 2.14
CA CYS A 71 10.01 17.56 3.07
C CYS A 71 8.89 18.36 2.40
N GLY A 72 7.97 18.91 3.21
CA GLY A 72 6.81 19.62 2.68
C GLY A 72 7.17 20.83 1.84
N GLU A 73 8.26 21.52 2.14
CA GLU A 73 8.76 22.69 1.40
C GLU A 73 9.18 22.32 -0.03
N ASN A 74 9.84 21.17 -0.19
CA ASN A 74 10.21 20.68 -1.52
C ASN A 74 8.98 20.27 -2.34
N LEU A 75 7.99 19.65 -1.68
CA LEU A 75 6.71 19.33 -2.33
C LEU A 75 5.97 20.62 -2.75
N ALA A 76 5.93 21.63 -1.88
CA ALA A 76 5.31 22.92 -2.17
C ALA A 76 5.94 23.57 -3.40
N GLY A 77 7.27 23.61 -3.49
CA GLY A 77 7.98 24.12 -4.66
C GLY A 77 7.55 23.44 -5.96
N ARG A 78 7.44 22.10 -5.97
CA ARG A 78 7.00 21.35 -7.16
C ARG A 78 5.53 21.55 -7.51
N VAL A 79 4.67 21.65 -6.52
CA VAL A 79 3.24 21.95 -6.71
C VAL A 79 3.08 23.37 -7.26
N SER A 80 3.77 24.33 -6.67
CA SER A 80 3.80 25.73 -7.09
C SER A 80 4.29 25.90 -8.54
N GLU A 81 5.41 25.26 -8.90
CA GLU A 81 5.94 25.24 -10.27
C GLU A 81 4.86 24.86 -11.29
N ILE A 82 4.08 23.80 -11.03
CA ILE A 82 3.00 23.35 -11.92
C ILE A 82 1.84 24.36 -11.94
N ILE A 83 1.47 24.94 -10.79
CA ILE A 83 0.41 25.94 -10.70
C ILE A 83 0.72 27.15 -11.60
N TYR A 84 1.94 27.69 -11.49
CA TYR A 84 2.39 28.81 -12.32
C TYR A 84 2.61 28.40 -13.78
N GLU A 85 3.11 27.19 -14.05
CA GLU A 85 3.31 26.67 -15.42
C GLU A 85 1.99 26.63 -16.21
N TYR A 86 0.86 26.37 -15.55
CA TYR A 86 -0.48 26.37 -16.15
C TYR A 86 -1.27 27.66 -15.88
N GLY A 87 -0.71 28.63 -15.14
CA GLY A 87 -1.26 29.98 -14.99
C GLY A 87 -2.60 30.05 -14.25
N PHE A 88 -2.79 29.27 -13.18
CA PHE A 88 -4.04 29.25 -12.42
C PHE A 88 -3.90 29.62 -10.94
N GLU A 89 -2.78 30.22 -10.55
CA GLU A 89 -2.46 30.67 -9.19
C GLU A 89 -3.59 31.51 -8.56
N GLY A 90 -4.19 32.43 -9.33
CA GLY A 90 -5.28 33.30 -8.85
C GLY A 90 -6.63 32.62 -8.69
N ARG A 91 -6.78 31.36 -9.13
CA ARG A 91 -8.05 30.61 -9.17
C ARG A 91 -8.05 29.33 -8.35
N VAL A 92 -6.97 29.05 -7.63
CA VAL A 92 -6.86 27.89 -6.75
C VAL A 92 -8.04 27.81 -5.78
N GLY A 93 -8.62 26.62 -5.67
CA GLY A 93 -9.69 26.26 -4.76
C GLY A 93 -9.16 25.43 -3.59
N TYR A 94 -9.75 24.26 -3.39
CA TYR A 94 -9.37 23.33 -2.33
C TYR A 94 -8.19 22.44 -2.76
N PHE A 95 -7.42 21.98 -1.77
CA PHE A 95 -6.39 20.96 -1.91
C PHE A 95 -6.83 19.67 -1.23
N VAL A 96 -6.81 18.55 -1.94
CA VAL A 96 -7.11 17.21 -1.40
C VAL A 96 -5.84 16.38 -1.38
N THR A 97 -5.38 16.02 -0.19
CA THR A 97 -4.18 15.21 0.04
C THR A 97 -4.42 14.17 1.13
N ASP A 98 -3.57 13.16 1.24
CA ASP A 98 -3.65 12.21 2.35
C ASP A 98 -3.26 12.87 3.70
N ASN A 99 -3.17 12.05 4.75
CA ASN A 99 -2.91 12.54 6.10
C ASN A 99 -1.41 12.65 6.44
N ALA A 100 -0.50 12.47 5.48
CA ALA A 100 0.93 12.60 5.76
C ALA A 100 1.27 14.00 6.31
N GLU A 101 2.12 14.05 7.34
CA GLU A 101 2.54 15.30 7.99
C GLU A 101 3.25 16.26 7.02
N SER A 102 4.00 15.72 6.05
CA SER A 102 4.65 16.51 5.00
C SER A 102 3.67 17.32 4.16
N ASN A 103 2.43 16.84 4.01
CA ASN A 103 1.37 17.58 3.31
C ASN A 103 0.87 18.76 4.13
N ASP A 104 0.95 18.71 5.46
CA ASP A 104 0.62 19.85 6.30
C ASP A 104 1.64 20.98 6.13
N THR A 105 2.93 20.68 6.13
CA THR A 105 3.97 21.68 5.82
C THR A 105 3.85 22.20 4.39
N CYS A 106 3.63 21.31 3.41
CA CYS A 106 3.46 21.69 2.00
C CYS A 106 2.35 22.73 1.80
N LEU A 107 1.17 22.50 2.40
CA LEU A 107 0.07 23.46 2.26
C LEU A 107 0.28 24.74 3.07
N GLU A 108 1.14 24.75 4.08
CA GLU A 108 1.50 25.99 4.80
C GLU A 108 2.33 26.92 3.91
N GLU A 109 3.31 26.36 3.21
CA GLU A 109 4.14 27.08 2.25
C GLU A 109 3.30 27.61 1.08
N LEU A 110 2.46 26.76 0.49
CA LEU A 110 1.56 27.18 -0.59
C LEU A 110 0.54 28.23 -0.14
N ALA A 111 0.03 28.14 1.09
CA ALA A 111 -0.89 29.13 1.66
C ALA A 111 -0.23 30.51 1.76
N THR A 112 1.02 30.53 2.22
CA THR A 112 1.84 31.74 2.31
C THR A 112 2.12 32.33 0.92
N GLU A 113 2.50 31.48 -0.04
CA GLU A 113 2.86 31.89 -1.40
C GLU A 113 1.66 32.39 -2.21
N LEU A 114 0.55 31.65 -2.19
CA LEU A 114 -0.64 31.91 -3.02
C LEU A 114 -1.70 32.77 -2.30
N GLY A 115 -1.50 33.10 -1.02
CA GLY A 115 -2.36 34.00 -0.26
C GLY A 115 -3.73 33.42 0.09
N PHE A 116 -3.80 32.16 0.54
CA PHE A 116 -5.03 31.54 1.03
C PHE A 116 -4.91 31.07 2.49
N ASN A 117 -6.04 30.79 3.13
CA ASN A 117 -6.06 30.19 4.46
C ASN A 117 -6.04 28.65 4.36
N LYS A 118 -4.97 28.02 4.84
CA LYS A 118 -4.81 26.56 4.80
C LYS A 118 -5.96 25.81 5.46
N GLN A 119 -6.43 26.24 6.63
CA GLN A 119 -7.50 25.54 7.35
C GLN A 119 -8.82 25.52 6.57
N HIS A 120 -9.07 26.54 5.75
CA HIS A 120 -10.28 26.62 4.92
C HIS A 120 -10.15 25.91 3.58
N HIS A 121 -8.93 25.71 3.07
CA HIS A 121 -8.69 25.16 1.73
C HIS A 121 -8.20 23.71 1.74
N ARG A 122 -7.78 23.18 2.90
CA ARG A 122 -7.28 21.81 3.03
C ARG A 122 -8.40 20.81 3.26
N LEU A 123 -8.51 19.84 2.37
CA LEU A 123 -9.33 18.63 2.52
C LEU A 123 -8.43 17.40 2.69
N ARG A 124 -8.89 16.46 3.51
CA ARG A 124 -8.21 15.18 3.75
C ARG A 124 -8.81 14.13 2.80
N CYS A 125 -7.97 13.22 2.30
CA CYS A 125 -8.43 12.15 1.42
C CYS A 125 -9.41 11.23 2.15
N CYS A 126 -10.67 11.19 1.70
CA CYS A 126 -11.70 10.32 2.30
C CYS A 126 -11.31 8.84 2.27
N GLY A 127 -10.71 8.38 1.16
CA GLY A 127 -10.25 6.99 1.04
C GLY A 127 -9.18 6.65 2.08
N HIS A 128 -8.24 7.57 2.32
CA HIS A 128 -7.23 7.41 3.36
C HIS A 128 -7.85 7.36 4.76
N ILE A 129 -8.83 8.23 5.06
CA ILE A 129 -9.55 8.21 6.34
C ILE A 129 -10.26 6.87 6.54
N ILE A 130 -10.98 6.37 5.53
CA ILE A 130 -11.66 5.06 5.62
C ILE A 130 -10.65 3.94 5.86
N ASN A 131 -9.50 3.97 5.18
CA ASN A 131 -8.43 3.00 5.41
C ASN A 131 -7.89 3.07 6.84
N LEU A 132 -7.68 4.26 7.41
CA LEU A 132 -7.27 4.43 8.80
C LEU A 132 -8.31 3.83 9.77
N VAL A 133 -9.60 4.10 9.55
CA VAL A 133 -10.68 3.52 10.36
C VAL A 133 -10.68 2.00 10.27
N ALA A 134 -10.58 1.43 9.06
CA ALA A 134 -10.51 -0.01 8.86
C ALA A 134 -9.30 -0.63 9.59
N ARG A 135 -8.13 0.01 9.48
CA ARG A 135 -6.92 -0.42 10.19
C ARG A 135 -7.07 -0.36 11.71
N SER A 136 -7.70 0.69 12.25
CA SER A 136 -7.98 0.77 13.69
C SER A 136 -8.93 -0.34 14.17
N ILE A 137 -9.92 -0.70 13.35
CA ILE A 137 -10.82 -1.84 13.65
C ILE A 137 -10.04 -3.16 13.67
N LEU A 138 -9.16 -3.37 12.69
CA LEU A 138 -8.41 -4.63 12.53
C LEU A 138 -7.27 -4.79 13.53
N PHE A 139 -6.55 -3.71 13.86
CA PHE A 139 -5.28 -3.76 14.58
C PHE A 139 -5.30 -2.98 15.91
N GLY A 140 -6.38 -2.28 16.24
CA GLY A 140 -6.52 -1.48 17.46
C GLY A 140 -6.10 -0.02 17.30
N THR A 141 -6.17 0.74 18.38
CA THR A 141 -5.90 2.20 18.42
C THR A 141 -4.45 2.57 18.09
N ASP A 142 -3.51 1.64 18.28
CA ASP A 142 -2.08 1.84 18.03
C ASP A 142 -1.64 1.22 16.69
N ALA A 143 -2.49 1.32 15.65
CA ALA A 143 -2.22 0.72 14.34
C ALA A 143 -0.95 1.29 13.69
N ASP A 144 -0.65 2.57 13.91
CA ASP A 144 0.55 3.22 13.35
C ASP A 144 1.82 2.78 14.08
N ALA A 145 1.80 2.76 15.41
CA ALA A 145 2.91 2.21 16.20
C ALA A 145 3.16 0.73 15.88
N PHE A 146 2.10 -0.04 15.65
CA PHE A 146 2.22 -1.42 15.19
C PHE A 146 2.87 -1.55 13.81
N GLU A 147 2.57 -0.65 12.86
CA GLU A 147 3.20 -0.65 11.55
C GLU A 147 4.67 -0.23 11.61
N GLU A 148 5.00 0.81 12.38
CA GLU A 148 6.39 1.19 12.65
C GLU A 148 7.17 -0.01 13.23
N ASP A 149 6.55 -0.70 14.18
CA ASP A 149 7.08 -1.92 14.75
C ASP A 149 7.25 -3.04 13.70
N CYS A 150 6.35 -3.16 12.72
CA CYS A 150 6.49 -4.15 11.64
C CYS A 150 7.57 -3.78 10.62
N GLN A 151 7.88 -2.48 10.47
CA GLN A 151 8.91 -1.99 9.55
C GLN A 151 10.33 -2.03 10.12
N ALA A 152 10.46 -2.14 11.45
CA ALA A 152 11.75 -2.29 12.11
C ALA A 152 12.44 -3.61 11.73
N ASP A 153 13.77 -3.59 11.60
CA ASP A 153 14.57 -4.80 11.37
C ASP A 153 14.52 -5.69 12.62
N LYS A 154 13.63 -6.69 12.58
CA LYS A 154 13.36 -7.62 13.67
C LYS A 154 13.74 -9.04 13.27
N GLU A 155 14.17 -9.83 14.25
CA GLU A 155 14.27 -11.27 14.03
C GLU A 155 12.87 -11.83 13.69
N LEU A 156 12.82 -12.80 12.78
CA LEU A 156 11.57 -13.42 12.31
C LEU A 156 10.65 -13.87 13.45
N GLN A 157 11.22 -14.34 14.56
CA GLN A 157 10.43 -14.80 15.72
C GLN A 157 9.68 -13.66 16.41
N ASP A 158 10.28 -12.48 16.48
CA ASP A 158 9.68 -11.33 17.13
C ASP A 158 8.62 -10.69 16.23
N GLU A 159 8.87 -10.64 14.91
CA GLU A 159 7.87 -10.27 13.90
C GLU A 159 6.63 -11.19 14.01
N MET A 160 6.82 -12.51 14.07
CA MET A 160 5.72 -13.46 14.20
C MET A 160 4.93 -13.28 15.50
N ARG A 161 5.60 -12.99 16.62
CA ARG A 161 4.95 -12.73 17.91
C ARG A 161 4.11 -11.46 17.88
N LEU A 162 4.66 -10.40 17.28
CA LEU A 162 4.00 -9.11 17.11
C LEU A 162 2.69 -9.28 16.32
N TRP A 163 2.74 -9.93 15.15
CA TRP A 163 1.54 -10.21 14.36
C TRP A 163 0.57 -11.10 15.13
N ARG A 164 1.05 -12.16 15.77
CA ARG A 164 0.17 -13.07 16.54
C ARG A 164 -0.60 -12.37 17.67
N ALA A 165 -0.06 -11.28 18.22
CA ALA A 165 -0.74 -10.48 19.24
C ALA A 165 -1.99 -9.76 18.71
N LYS A 166 -2.10 -9.54 17.38
CA LYS A 166 -3.29 -8.97 16.72
C LYS A 166 -4.42 -10.00 16.49
N GLY A 167 -4.38 -11.14 17.18
CA GLY A 167 -5.48 -12.10 17.18
C GLY A 167 -5.57 -12.93 15.88
N PRO A 168 -6.79 -13.28 15.43
CA PRO A 168 -6.98 -14.15 14.26
C PRO A 168 -6.34 -13.61 12.98
N ILE A 169 -6.47 -12.32 12.69
CA ILE A 169 -5.93 -11.72 11.46
C ILE A 169 -4.40 -11.80 11.42
N GLY A 170 -3.73 -11.56 12.54
CA GLY A 170 -2.28 -11.65 12.60
C GLY A 170 -1.74 -13.09 12.60
N LYS A 171 -2.53 -14.07 13.06
CA LYS A 171 -2.22 -15.49 12.82
C LYS A 171 -2.33 -15.84 11.34
N LEU A 172 -3.37 -15.37 10.66
CA LEU A 172 -3.54 -15.58 9.22
C LEU A 172 -2.39 -14.93 8.43
N HIS A 173 -2.03 -13.69 8.76
CA HIS A 173 -0.86 -13.00 8.21
C HIS A 173 0.39 -13.88 8.28
N ASN A 174 0.73 -14.38 9.48
CA ASN A 174 1.90 -15.23 9.67
C ASN A 174 1.89 -16.49 8.81
N ILE A 175 0.73 -17.16 8.67
CA ILE A 175 0.59 -18.36 7.85
C ILE A 175 0.79 -18.02 6.37
N VAL A 176 0.10 -16.98 5.88
CA VAL A 176 0.15 -16.54 4.49
C VAL A 176 1.58 -16.15 4.08
N HIS A 177 2.25 -15.32 4.88
CA HIS A 177 3.64 -14.93 4.62
C HIS A 177 4.59 -16.12 4.73
N TRP A 178 4.34 -17.07 5.64
CA TRP A 178 5.14 -18.30 5.73
C TRP A 178 4.99 -19.20 4.49
N VAL A 179 3.78 -19.34 3.95
CA VAL A 179 3.53 -20.08 2.70
C VAL A 179 4.24 -19.38 1.54
N GLN A 180 4.04 -18.08 1.38
CA GLN A 180 4.56 -17.31 0.23
C GLN A 180 6.10 -17.29 0.14
N ARG A 181 6.79 -17.51 1.27
CA ARG A 181 8.27 -17.55 1.34
C ARG A 181 8.87 -18.86 0.80
N SER A 182 8.09 -19.85 0.35
CA SER A 182 8.62 -21.10 -0.23
C SER A 182 7.72 -21.70 -1.30
N GLY A 183 8.26 -21.92 -2.51
CA GLY A 183 7.57 -22.63 -3.59
C GLY A 183 7.09 -24.03 -3.17
N GLN A 184 7.87 -24.75 -2.35
CA GLN A 184 7.45 -26.07 -1.84
C GLN A 184 6.20 -26.01 -0.97
N ARG A 185 6.02 -24.92 -0.21
CA ARG A 185 4.84 -24.71 0.65
C ARG A 185 3.63 -24.33 -0.18
N ILE A 186 3.82 -23.50 -1.20
CA ILE A 186 2.81 -23.18 -2.20
C ILE A 186 2.34 -24.47 -2.87
N ASP A 187 3.26 -25.28 -3.41
CA ASP A 187 2.93 -26.57 -4.05
C ASP A 187 2.18 -27.52 -3.10
N LYS A 188 2.59 -27.59 -1.83
CA LYS A 188 1.91 -28.41 -0.81
C LYS A 188 0.48 -27.93 -0.57
N LEU A 189 0.26 -26.62 -0.50
CA LEU A 189 -1.08 -26.03 -0.36
C LEU A 189 -1.96 -26.33 -1.58
N HIS A 190 -1.44 -26.22 -2.81
CA HIS A 190 -2.18 -26.57 -4.03
C HIS A 190 -2.57 -28.06 -4.06
N LYS A 191 -1.68 -28.95 -3.62
CA LYS A 191 -1.98 -30.39 -3.49
C LYS A 191 -3.11 -30.65 -2.49
N LEU A 192 -3.09 -29.99 -1.32
CA LEU A 192 -4.14 -30.14 -0.31
C LEU A 192 -5.50 -29.64 -0.84
N GLN A 193 -5.52 -28.51 -1.55
CA GLN A 193 -6.73 -28.04 -2.25
C GLN A 193 -7.23 -29.06 -3.27
N SER A 194 -6.33 -29.67 -4.04
CA SER A 194 -6.72 -30.66 -5.06
C SER A 194 -7.33 -31.92 -4.46
N ILE A 195 -6.80 -32.37 -3.32
CA ILE A 195 -7.35 -33.49 -2.54
C ILE A 195 -8.75 -33.14 -2.03
N GLU A 196 -8.91 -31.95 -1.45
CA GLU A 196 -10.20 -31.49 -0.94
C GLU A 196 -11.24 -31.34 -2.07
N ASN A 197 -10.90 -30.66 -3.16
CA ASN A 197 -11.78 -30.49 -4.32
C ASN A 197 -12.28 -31.83 -4.87
N THR A 198 -11.39 -32.84 -4.88
CA THR A 198 -11.73 -34.20 -5.28
C THR A 198 -12.66 -34.88 -4.27
N ALA A 199 -12.38 -34.75 -2.97
CA ALA A 199 -13.18 -35.35 -1.90
C ALA A 199 -14.59 -34.75 -1.82
N LEU A 200 -14.74 -33.45 -2.10
CA LEU A 200 -16.02 -32.75 -2.14
C LEU A 200 -16.76 -32.92 -3.47
N GLY A 201 -16.14 -33.54 -4.47
CA GLY A 201 -16.75 -33.74 -5.79
C GLY A 201 -17.05 -32.45 -6.54
N LEU A 202 -16.25 -31.40 -6.32
CA LEU A 202 -16.50 -30.09 -6.95
C LEU A 202 -16.30 -30.16 -8.47
N GLU A 203 -17.20 -29.49 -9.20
CA GLU A 203 -17.10 -29.30 -10.65
C GLU A 203 -15.92 -28.38 -10.99
N ASP A 204 -15.82 -27.24 -10.31
CA ASP A 204 -14.63 -26.38 -10.38
C ASP A 204 -13.55 -26.92 -9.43
N ARG A 205 -12.43 -27.37 -10.01
CA ARG A 205 -11.27 -27.90 -9.28
C ARG A 205 -10.09 -26.94 -9.26
N SER A 206 -10.33 -25.67 -9.60
CA SER A 206 -9.33 -24.62 -9.53
C SER A 206 -8.70 -24.54 -8.14
N THR A 207 -7.41 -24.29 -8.13
CA THR A 207 -6.62 -24.09 -6.91
C THR A 207 -6.03 -22.69 -6.93
N TYR A 208 -5.90 -22.11 -5.75
CA TYR A 208 -5.59 -20.70 -5.58
C TYR A 208 -4.35 -20.50 -4.72
N ASP A 209 -3.54 -19.50 -5.07
CA ASP A 209 -2.47 -19.00 -4.22
C ASP A 209 -3.03 -18.32 -2.95
N VAL A 210 -2.20 -18.08 -1.95
CA VAL A 210 -2.55 -17.14 -0.87
C VAL A 210 -2.43 -15.69 -1.37
N ILE A 211 -3.15 -14.76 -0.74
CA ILE A 211 -3.01 -13.32 -1.00
C ILE A 211 -2.30 -12.68 0.18
N THR A 212 -1.13 -12.10 -0.04
CA THR A 212 -0.40 -11.34 0.98
C THR A 212 -0.98 -9.95 1.15
N ASP A 213 -1.20 -9.55 2.39
CA ASP A 213 -1.50 -8.17 2.76
C ASP A 213 -0.28 -7.25 2.57
N ASN A 214 -0.56 -5.95 2.39
CA ASN A 214 0.41 -4.90 2.13
C ASN A 214 -0.17 -3.53 2.55
N ALA A 215 0.51 -2.83 3.46
CA ALA A 215 0.10 -1.53 3.98
C ALA A 215 -0.19 -0.47 2.88
N THR A 216 0.52 -0.51 1.76
CA THR A 216 0.35 0.43 0.64
C THR A 216 -0.88 0.15 -0.24
N ARG A 217 -1.54 -1.00 -0.04
CA ARG A 217 -2.76 -1.40 -0.75
C ARG A 217 -3.89 -1.56 0.27
N TRP A 218 -4.70 -0.52 0.42
CA TRP A 218 -5.71 -0.41 1.49
C TRP A 218 -6.60 -1.65 1.66
N ASN A 219 -7.02 -2.33 0.58
CA ASN A 219 -7.90 -3.51 0.65
C ASN A 219 -7.16 -4.85 0.71
N SER A 220 -5.84 -4.85 0.87
CA SER A 220 -5.06 -6.09 0.80
C SER A 220 -5.29 -7.02 1.99
N SER A 221 -5.54 -6.48 3.19
CA SER A 221 -5.90 -7.28 4.36
C SER A 221 -7.27 -7.95 4.20
N GLU A 222 -8.24 -7.26 3.60
CA GLU A 222 -9.54 -7.84 3.25
C GLU A 222 -9.36 -9.00 2.26
N ALA A 223 -8.63 -8.78 1.16
CA ALA A 223 -8.38 -9.82 0.16
C ALA A 223 -7.64 -11.04 0.75
N MET A 224 -6.69 -10.81 1.69
CA MET A 224 -6.05 -11.89 2.45
C MET A 224 -7.06 -12.66 3.29
N MET A 225 -7.98 -11.97 3.98
CA MET A 225 -9.01 -12.60 4.80
C MET A 225 -10.00 -13.42 3.95
N GLU A 226 -10.47 -12.88 2.83
CA GLU A 226 -11.37 -13.59 1.91
C GLU A 226 -10.70 -14.85 1.35
N ARG A 227 -9.45 -14.74 0.87
CA ARG A 227 -8.69 -15.90 0.39
C ARG A 227 -8.39 -16.89 1.52
N GLY A 228 -8.07 -16.40 2.71
CA GLY A 228 -7.83 -17.23 3.88
C GLY A 228 -9.07 -18.02 4.30
N TYR A 229 -10.25 -17.40 4.22
CA TYR A 229 -11.52 -18.07 4.47
C TYR A 229 -11.85 -19.11 3.39
N GLN A 230 -11.66 -18.76 2.11
CA GLN A 230 -11.83 -19.70 0.99
C GLN A 230 -10.90 -20.92 1.13
N LEU A 231 -9.68 -20.70 1.60
CA LEU A 231 -8.66 -21.74 1.78
C LEU A 231 -8.59 -22.27 3.22
N ARG A 232 -9.64 -22.11 4.03
CA ARG A 232 -9.60 -22.46 5.46
C ARG A 232 -9.18 -23.91 5.70
N ASN A 233 -9.88 -24.89 5.09
CA ASN A 233 -9.59 -26.30 5.35
C ASN A 233 -8.22 -26.75 4.80
N PRO A 234 -7.80 -26.32 3.58
CA PRO A 234 -6.45 -26.61 3.10
C PRO A 234 -5.36 -25.97 3.96
N LEU A 235 -5.56 -24.75 4.46
CA LEU A 235 -4.62 -24.08 5.37
C LEU A 235 -4.53 -24.79 6.72
N ASP A 236 -5.67 -25.18 7.30
CA ASP A 236 -5.69 -25.96 8.55
C ASP A 236 -4.98 -27.31 8.38
N SER A 237 -5.23 -27.99 7.26
CA SER A 237 -4.56 -29.26 6.91
C SER A 237 -3.05 -29.07 6.71
N LEU A 238 -2.64 -27.97 6.08
CA LEU A 238 -1.23 -27.63 5.86
C LEU A 238 -0.53 -27.41 7.20
N VAL A 239 -1.10 -26.57 8.07
CA VAL A 239 -0.54 -26.28 9.40
C VAL A 239 -0.45 -27.56 10.23
N GLN A 240 -1.49 -28.40 10.23
CA GLN A 240 -1.48 -29.66 10.96
C GLN A 240 -0.38 -30.62 10.46
N ALA A 241 -0.19 -30.72 9.13
CA ALA A 241 0.86 -31.55 8.56
C ALA A 241 2.26 -31.05 8.97
N GLU A 242 2.50 -29.75 8.94
CA GLU A 242 3.79 -29.15 9.34
C GLU A 242 4.09 -29.32 10.82
N VAL A 243 3.09 -29.13 11.69
CA VAL A 243 3.24 -29.38 13.13
C VAL A 243 3.58 -30.84 13.38
N THR A 244 2.89 -31.76 12.70
CA THR A 244 3.13 -33.19 12.84
C THR A 244 4.54 -33.58 12.38
N GLU A 245 4.98 -33.10 11.22
CA GLU A 245 6.34 -33.33 10.70
C GLU A 245 7.41 -32.75 11.64
N TRP A 246 7.16 -31.57 12.20
CA TRP A 246 8.05 -30.94 13.17
C TRP A 246 8.15 -31.75 14.46
N ASP A 247 7.02 -32.19 15.03
CA ASP A 247 7.00 -32.96 16.26
C ASP A 247 7.70 -34.32 16.07
N GLN A 248 7.49 -34.98 14.94
CA GLN A 248 8.21 -36.21 14.57
C GLN A 248 9.72 -35.94 14.46
N TYR A 249 10.12 -34.86 13.80
CA TYR A 249 11.52 -34.46 13.71
C TYR A 249 12.14 -34.21 15.09
N VAL A 250 11.45 -33.48 15.96
CA VAL A 250 11.89 -33.19 17.33
C VAL A 250 12.00 -34.48 18.14
N ALA A 251 10.99 -35.36 18.10
CA ALA A 251 11.00 -36.63 18.80
C ALA A 251 12.18 -37.51 18.35
N MET A 252 12.44 -37.59 17.04
CA MET A 252 13.60 -38.32 16.50
C MET A 252 14.92 -37.72 16.99
N ARG A 253 15.06 -36.39 16.98
CA ARG A 253 16.31 -35.70 17.38
C ARG A 253 16.59 -35.75 18.88
N THR A 254 15.55 -35.80 19.69
CA THR A 254 15.64 -35.80 21.16
C THR A 254 15.53 -37.21 21.75
N GLY A 255 15.27 -38.24 20.93
CA GLY A 255 14.97 -39.59 21.41
C GLY A 255 13.73 -39.61 22.31
N GLY A 256 12.66 -38.93 21.90
CA GLY A 256 11.43 -38.77 22.69
C GLY A 256 11.62 -37.90 23.94
N GLY A 257 12.50 -36.89 23.90
CA GLY A 257 12.77 -36.00 25.03
C GLY A 257 13.87 -36.48 25.99
N THR A 258 14.49 -37.63 25.72
CA THR A 258 15.61 -38.16 26.54
C THR A 258 16.91 -37.35 26.39
N ARG A 259 17.04 -36.52 25.35
CA ARG A 259 18.19 -35.66 25.08
C ARG A 259 17.74 -34.26 24.67
N PRO A 260 18.48 -33.20 25.04
CA PRO A 260 18.14 -31.84 24.64
C PRO A 260 18.25 -31.67 23.11
N MET A 261 17.48 -30.74 22.56
CA MET A 261 17.52 -30.46 21.13
C MET A 261 18.93 -30.01 20.72
N PRO A 262 19.51 -30.59 19.65
CA PRO A 262 20.85 -30.19 19.21
C PRO A 262 20.90 -28.70 18.91
N LYS A 263 21.83 -27.97 19.53
CA LYS A 263 22.05 -26.55 19.22
C LYS A 263 22.39 -26.43 17.73
N ARG A 264 21.75 -25.48 17.03
CA ARG A 264 22.07 -25.18 15.61
C ARG A 264 23.58 -24.94 15.48
N SER A 265 24.31 -25.90 14.92
CA SER A 265 25.71 -25.70 14.59
C SER A 265 25.80 -24.82 13.33
N ARG A 266 25.84 -23.49 13.50
CA ARG A 266 26.36 -22.62 12.44
C ARG A 266 27.87 -22.87 12.38
N LYS A 267 28.31 -23.88 11.62
CA LYS A 267 29.67 -23.86 11.10
C LYS A 267 29.71 -22.71 10.10
N LYS A 268 30.27 -21.56 10.51
CA LYS A 268 30.79 -20.58 9.54
C LYS A 268 31.75 -21.36 8.64
N ARG A 269 31.35 -21.64 7.40
CA ARG A 269 32.32 -21.97 6.36
C ARG A 269 33.23 -20.74 6.26
N ARG A 270 34.48 -20.91 6.68
CA ARG A 270 35.55 -19.94 6.40
C ARG A 270 35.79 -19.89 4.90
#